data_AF-A0A9E7FJK8-F1
#
_entry.id   AF-A0A9E7FJK8-F1
#
_cell.length_a   1.000
_cell.length_b   1.000
_cell.length_c   1.000
_cell.angle_alpha   90.00
_cell.angle_beta   90.00
_cell.angle_gamma   90.00
#
_symmetry.space_group_name_H-M   'P 1'
#
loop_
_entity.id
_entity.type
_entity.pdbx_description
1 polymer ?
#
loop_
_entity_poly.entity_id
_entity_poly.type
_entity_poly.pdbx_seq_one_letter_code
_entity_poly.pdbx_strand_id
1 'polypeptide(L)'
;MERDPKKRSVAKRSGERWFDSQRRPTMSTMKFCRECSNNILYPKEDKERKVLLFACRNCYHQEVADYSCVYRNEVHHTASERTQVLQDVAADPTLPRTKAVKCSKCNHPEAAFFQAASRGEEGMTLFFVCCNPSCGHRWRES
;
A
#
# COMPACT_ATOMS: atom_id res chain seq x y z
N MET A 1 -65.16 8.20 9.26
CA MET A 1 -64.06 7.92 8.31
C MET A 1 -63.14 9.12 8.43
N GLU A 2 -61.91 9.09 8.92
CA GLU A 2 -60.98 8.05 9.37
C GLU A 2 -60.18 8.70 10.51
N ARG A 3 -59.89 7.97 11.58
CA ARG A 3 -59.05 8.47 12.69
C ARG A 3 -57.59 8.11 12.40
N ASP A 4 -56.72 9.10 12.47
CA ASP A 4 -55.27 9.04 12.27
C ASP A 4 -54.59 7.83 12.95
N PRO A 5 -53.73 7.07 12.24
CA PRO A 5 -52.87 6.09 12.86
C PRO A 5 -51.68 6.78 13.53
N LYS A 6 -51.63 6.69 14.86
CA LYS A 6 -50.52 7.14 15.72
C LYS A 6 -49.17 6.66 15.16
N LYS A 7 -48.31 7.62 14.78
CA LYS A 7 -46.89 7.40 14.49
C LYS A 7 -46.21 6.81 15.72
N ARG A 8 -45.82 5.54 15.66
CA ARG A 8 -44.89 4.93 16.62
C ARG A 8 -43.48 5.38 16.28
N SER A 9 -42.90 6.24 17.10
CA SER A 9 -41.48 6.57 17.07
C SER A 9 -40.65 5.36 17.48
N VAL A 10 -39.87 4.79 16.57
CA VAL A 10 -38.86 3.78 16.89
C VAL A 10 -37.69 4.50 17.56
N ALA A 11 -37.43 4.19 18.82
CA ALA A 11 -36.26 4.67 19.56
C ALA A 11 -34.98 4.13 18.91
N LYS A 12 -34.15 5.02 18.37
CA LYS A 12 -32.81 4.67 17.86
C LYS A 12 -31.92 4.29 19.04
N ARG A 13 -31.45 3.04 19.07
CA ARG A 13 -30.44 2.59 20.01
C ARG A 13 -29.10 3.23 19.64
N SER A 14 -28.49 3.91 20.61
CA SER A 14 -27.14 4.44 20.56
C SER A 14 -26.12 3.31 20.40
N GLY A 15 -25.48 3.21 19.23
CA GLY A 15 -24.46 2.16 19.03
C GLY A 15 -23.77 2.10 17.67
N GLU A 16 -24.07 2.98 16.72
CA GLU A 16 -23.42 2.96 15.41
C GLU A 16 -22.13 3.78 15.48
N ARG A 17 -21.04 3.11 15.87
CA ARG A 17 -19.68 3.66 15.75
C ARG A 17 -19.36 3.68 14.26
N TRP A 18 -19.41 4.87 13.68
CA TRP A 18 -19.05 5.19 12.30
C TRP A 18 -17.79 4.41 11.90
N PHE A 19 -17.93 3.48 10.95
CA PHE A 19 -16.80 2.89 10.25
C PHE A 19 -16.27 3.97 9.31
N ASP A 20 -15.40 4.83 9.83
CA ASP A 20 -14.66 5.79 9.05
C ASP A 20 -13.77 5.03 8.06
N SER A 21 -14.20 4.99 6.79
CA SER A 21 -13.50 4.35 5.68
C SER A 21 -12.14 5.00 5.38
N GLN A 22 -11.72 6.05 6.11
CA GLN A 22 -10.54 6.86 5.81
C GLN A 22 -9.29 6.53 6.63
N ARG A 23 -9.31 5.53 7.51
CA ARG A 23 -8.08 5.05 8.18
C ARG A 23 -7.77 3.61 7.83
N ARG A 24 -7.39 3.37 6.56
CA ARG A 24 -6.62 2.17 6.25
C ARG A 24 -5.33 2.25 7.06
N PRO A 25 -5.04 1.31 7.97
CA PRO A 25 -3.81 1.35 8.75
C PRO A 25 -2.64 1.32 7.76
N THR A 26 -1.79 2.34 7.84
CA THR A 26 -0.46 2.33 7.24
C THR A 26 0.20 1.02 7.63
N MET A 27 0.85 0.34 6.69
CA MET A 27 1.50 -0.94 6.92
C MET A 27 2.23 -0.99 8.27
N SER A 28 2.08 -2.10 8.99
CA SER A 28 2.87 -2.38 10.19
C SER A 28 4.36 -2.30 9.84
N THR A 29 5.00 -1.19 10.15
CA THR A 29 6.44 -1.02 9.96
C THR A 29 7.16 -1.82 11.03
N MET A 30 8.14 -2.64 10.64
CA MET A 30 8.97 -3.41 11.59
C MET A 30 9.79 -2.44 12.45
N LYS A 31 9.77 -2.63 13.77
CA LYS A 31 10.53 -1.82 14.73
C LYS A 31 11.73 -2.60 15.27
N PHE A 32 12.82 -1.88 15.54
CA PHE A 32 14.10 -2.45 15.96
C PHE A 32 14.56 -1.88 17.29
N CYS A 33 15.14 -2.73 18.13
CA CYS A 33 15.66 -2.39 19.42
C CYS A 33 16.89 -1.48 19.29
N ARG A 34 16.89 -0.36 20.01
CA ARG A 34 18.00 0.61 20.02
C ARG A 34 19.19 0.16 20.88
N GLU A 35 18.96 -0.75 21.82
CA GLU A 35 19.95 -1.20 22.80
C GLU A 35 20.70 -2.46 22.36
N CYS A 36 20.03 -3.37 21.65
CA CYS A 36 20.61 -4.62 21.17
C CYS A 36 20.76 -4.55 19.64
N SER A 37 21.86 -4.01 19.13
CA SER A 37 22.31 -4.04 17.72
C SER A 37 21.26 -4.44 16.66
N ASN A 38 20.13 -3.73 16.59
CA ASN A 38 19.01 -3.96 15.66
C ASN A 38 18.26 -5.31 15.77
N ASN A 39 18.08 -5.86 16.97
CA ASN A 39 17.12 -6.96 17.18
C ASN A 39 15.69 -6.50 16.96
N ILE A 40 14.86 -7.32 16.30
CA ILE A 40 13.45 -7.02 16.02
C ILE A 40 12.65 -6.97 17.33
N LEU A 41 11.79 -5.96 17.46
CA LEU A 41 10.83 -5.86 18.57
C LEU A 41 9.56 -6.65 18.27
N TYR A 42 9.04 -7.35 19.28
CA TYR A 42 7.87 -8.21 19.16
C TYR A 42 6.65 -7.59 19.85
N PRO A 43 5.45 -7.73 19.27
CA PRO A 43 4.21 -7.26 19.87
C PRO A 43 3.95 -7.98 21.21
N LYS A 44 3.60 -7.20 22.24
CA LYS A 44 3.32 -7.64 23.61
C LYS A 44 2.12 -6.86 24.17
N GLU A 45 1.20 -7.55 24.84
CA GLU A 45 0.07 -6.92 25.51
C GLU A 45 0.44 -6.45 26.92
N ASP A 46 0.09 -5.21 27.27
CA ASP A 46 -0.01 -4.74 28.65
C ASP A 46 -1.47 -4.86 29.11
N LYS A 47 -1.75 -5.87 29.95
CA LYS A 47 -3.12 -6.23 30.37
C LYS A 47 -3.78 -5.20 31.29
N GLU A 48 -2.98 -4.50 32.09
CA GLU A 48 -3.50 -3.53 33.06
C GLU A 48 -3.93 -2.26 32.34
N ARG A 49 -3.06 -1.76 31.46
CA ARG A 49 -3.30 -0.52 30.71
C ARG A 49 -4.09 -0.76 29.43
N LYS A 50 -4.25 -2.02 29.01
CA LYS A 50 -4.91 -2.43 27.76
C LYS A 50 -4.29 -1.76 26.53
N VAL A 51 -2.96 -1.69 26.50
CA VAL A 51 -2.19 -1.10 25.40
C VAL A 51 -1.30 -2.16 24.73
N LEU A 52 -1.08 -1.99 23.43
CA LEU A 52 -0.11 -2.78 22.67
C LEU A 52 1.28 -2.17 22.83
N LEU A 53 2.24 -3.00 23.17
CA LEU A 53 3.66 -2.67 23.27
C LEU A 53 4.47 -3.44 22.20
N PHE A 54 5.63 -2.91 21.84
CA PHE A 54 6.69 -3.63 21.14
C PHE A 54 7.87 -3.81 22.10
N ALA A 55 8.26 -5.05 22.36
CA ALA A 55 9.29 -5.40 23.35
C ALA A 55 10.41 -6.25 22.76
N CYS A 56 11.64 -6.02 23.23
CA CYS A 56 12.79 -6.84 22.88
C CYS A 56 12.75 -8.17 23.67
N ARG A 57 13.29 -9.25 23.08
CA ARG A 57 13.45 -10.54 23.78
C ARG A 57 14.76 -10.65 24.57
N ASN A 58 15.74 -9.80 24.27
CA ASN A 58 17.10 -9.90 24.77
C ASN A 58 17.45 -8.81 25.80
N CYS A 59 16.61 -7.79 25.97
CA CYS A 59 16.75 -6.75 27.00
C CYS A 59 15.38 -6.28 27.50
N TYR A 60 15.37 -5.24 28.36
CA TYR A 60 14.16 -4.66 28.95
C TYR A 60 13.51 -3.56 28.12
N HIS A 61 14.03 -3.29 26.93
CA HIS A 61 13.50 -2.27 26.03
C HIS A 61 12.07 -2.60 25.60
N GLN A 62 11.18 -1.62 25.76
CA GLN A 62 9.78 -1.69 25.34
C GLN A 62 9.26 -0.31 24.96
N GLU A 63 8.38 -0.26 23.97
CA GLU A 63 7.76 0.98 23.48
C GLU A 63 6.28 0.77 23.18
N VAL A 64 5.48 1.85 23.24
CA VAL A 64 4.05 1.79 22.93
C VAL A 64 3.85 1.75 21.42
N ALA A 65 2.91 0.94 20.94
CA ALA A 65 2.58 0.88 19.53
C ALA A 65 1.73 2.10 19.11
N ASP A 66 2.12 2.74 17.99
CA ASP A 66 1.39 3.87 17.41
C ASP A 66 0.05 3.44 16.80
N TYR A 67 -0.02 2.20 16.31
CA TYR A 67 -1.19 1.59 15.68
C TYR A 67 -1.41 0.17 16.22
N SER A 68 -2.66 -0.29 16.21
CA SER A 68 -3.03 -1.65 16.66
C SER A 68 -2.82 -2.74 15.61
N CYS A 69 -2.43 -2.39 14.38
CA CYS A 69 -2.20 -3.36 13.31
C CYS A 69 -0.81 -4.01 13.49
N VAL A 70 -0.79 -5.27 13.92
CA VAL A 70 0.43 -6.08 14.10
C VAL A 70 0.80 -6.87 12.85
N TYR A 71 -0.21 -7.30 12.10
CA TYR A 71 -0.04 -8.09 10.88
C TYR A 71 -1.14 -7.74 9.89
N ARG A 72 -0.76 -7.66 8.62
CA ARG A 72 -1.66 -7.46 7.50
C ARG A 72 -1.22 -8.36 6.36
N ASN A 73 -2.11 -9.24 5.92
CA ASN A 73 -1.93 -10.01 4.71
C ASN A 73 -2.75 -9.36 3.60
N GLU A 74 -2.11 -8.87 2.55
CA GLU A 74 -2.79 -8.36 1.36
C GLU A 74 -2.72 -9.44 0.29
N VAL A 75 -3.85 -10.13 0.07
CA VAL A 75 -3.94 -11.21 -0.93
C VAL A 75 -4.07 -10.65 -2.35
N HIS A 76 -4.73 -9.50 -2.47
CA HIS A 76 -4.91 -8.78 -3.72
C HIS A 76 -4.04 -7.53 -3.71
N HIS A 77 -2.89 -7.61 -4.37
CA HIS A 77 -2.06 -6.44 -4.64
C HIS A 77 -2.62 -5.69 -5.83
N THR A 78 -2.75 -4.37 -5.72
CA THR A 78 -3.07 -3.56 -6.91
C THR A 78 -1.91 -3.63 -7.89
N ALA A 79 -2.18 -3.64 -9.20
CA ALA A 79 -1.14 -3.70 -10.24
C ALA A 79 -0.06 -2.59 -10.07
N SER A 80 -0.46 -1.46 -9.48
CA SER A 80 0.43 -0.32 -9.19
C SER A 80 1.51 -0.63 -8.14
N GLU A 81 1.25 -1.50 -7.15
CA GLU A 81 2.21 -1.86 -6.10
C GLU A 81 3.30 -2.83 -6.59
N ARG A 82 3.01 -3.58 -7.64
CA ARG A 82 3.90 -4.64 -8.14
C ARG A 82 5.00 -4.13 -9.08
N THR A 83 4.98 -2.85 -9.39
CA THR A 83 5.88 -2.26 -10.39
C THR A 83 7.16 -1.76 -9.72
N GLN A 84 7.86 -2.64 -8.97
CA GLN A 84 9.28 -2.45 -8.65
C GLN A 84 10.10 -2.66 -9.94
N VAL A 85 9.83 -1.84 -10.94
CA VAL A 85 10.57 -1.88 -12.20
C VAL A 85 11.93 -1.27 -11.90
N LEU A 86 13.01 -2.00 -12.18
CA LEU A 86 14.37 -1.57 -11.89
C LEU A 86 14.70 -0.29 -12.66
N GLN A 87 15.58 0.55 -12.12
CA GLN A 87 15.92 1.84 -12.73
C GLN A 87 16.46 1.68 -14.16
N ASP A 88 17.08 0.53 -14.44
CA ASP A 88 17.84 0.22 -15.65
C ASP A 88 17.06 -0.50 -16.74
N VAL A 89 15.73 -0.61 -16.62
CA VAL A 89 14.91 -1.29 -17.64
C VAL A 89 15.03 -0.62 -19.00
N ALA A 90 15.22 0.71 -19.06
CA ALA A 90 15.46 1.40 -20.34
C ALA A 90 16.83 1.09 -20.98
N ALA A 91 17.78 0.53 -20.22
CA ALA A 91 19.11 0.14 -20.72
C ALA A 91 19.12 -1.28 -21.29
N ASP A 92 18.09 -2.09 -21.03
CA ASP A 92 17.98 -3.44 -21.57
C ASP A 92 17.85 -3.38 -23.11
N PRO A 93 18.83 -3.90 -23.87
CA PRO A 93 18.78 -3.89 -25.34
C PRO A 93 17.77 -4.89 -25.89
N THR A 94 17.27 -5.83 -25.08
CA THR A 94 16.30 -6.84 -25.50
C THR A 94 14.86 -6.32 -25.50
N LEU A 95 14.60 -5.19 -24.85
CA LEU A 95 13.27 -4.60 -24.80
C LEU A 95 12.93 -3.82 -26.09
N PRO A 96 11.71 -3.98 -26.62
CA PRO A 96 11.29 -3.26 -27.80
C PRO A 96 11.10 -1.76 -27.50
N ARG A 97 11.41 -0.92 -28.49
CA ARG A 97 11.35 0.55 -28.42
C ARG A 97 10.39 1.08 -29.47
N THR A 98 9.68 2.16 -29.13
CA THR A 98 8.79 2.86 -30.04
C THR A 98 9.04 4.35 -30.02
N LYS A 99 8.85 5.00 -31.18
CA LYS A 99 8.85 6.46 -31.35
C LYS A 99 7.46 7.06 -31.47
N ALA A 100 6.42 6.21 -31.45
CA ALA A 100 5.03 6.65 -31.53
C ALA A 100 4.56 7.35 -30.26
N VAL A 101 5.17 7.04 -29.12
CA VAL A 101 4.81 7.60 -27.80
C VAL A 101 5.96 8.48 -27.30
N LYS A 102 5.64 9.73 -26.95
CA LYS A 102 6.60 10.68 -26.37
C LYS A 102 6.46 10.71 -24.86
N CYS A 103 7.58 10.91 -24.16
CA CYS A 103 7.58 11.06 -22.72
C CYS A 103 6.84 12.34 -22.30
N SER A 104 5.83 12.22 -21.42
CA SER A 104 5.05 13.36 -20.91
C SER A 104 5.87 14.34 -20.04
N LYS A 105 7.02 13.90 -19.50
CA LYS A 105 7.88 14.75 -18.64
C LYS A 105 8.94 15.53 -19.40
N CYS A 106 9.60 14.91 -20.37
CA CYS A 106 10.77 15.51 -21.06
C CYS A 106 10.62 15.59 -22.58
N ASN A 107 9.48 15.16 -23.13
CA ASN A 107 9.20 15.10 -24.57
C ASN A 107 10.22 14.30 -25.40
N HIS A 108 10.99 13.42 -24.77
CA HIS A 108 11.89 12.51 -25.48
C HIS A 108 11.08 11.63 -26.45
N PRO A 109 11.52 11.48 -27.71
CA PRO A 109 10.75 10.84 -28.77
C PRO A 109 10.86 9.31 -28.79
N GLU A 110 11.41 8.70 -27.75
CA GLU A 110 11.61 7.24 -27.69
C GLU A 110 11.32 6.72 -26.29
N ALA A 111 10.57 5.62 -26.25
CA ALA A 111 10.24 4.86 -25.05
C ALA A 111 10.40 3.35 -25.30
N ALA A 112 10.98 2.66 -24.32
CA ALA A 112 10.97 1.20 -24.25
C ALA A 112 9.65 0.74 -23.64
N PHE A 113 9.14 -0.43 -24.05
CA PHE A 113 7.90 -0.96 -23.50
C PHE A 113 7.98 -2.46 -23.22
N PHE A 114 7.18 -2.91 -22.27
CA PHE A 114 7.05 -4.32 -21.92
C PHE A 114 5.67 -4.62 -21.33
N GLN A 115 5.25 -5.88 -21.43
CA GLN A 115 4.06 -6.39 -20.74
C GLN A 115 4.50 -7.02 -19.42
N ALA A 116 3.96 -6.55 -18.30
CA ALA A 116 4.23 -7.19 -17.02
C ALA A 116 3.26 -8.37 -16.84
N ALA A 117 3.81 -9.55 -16.55
CA ALA A 117 2.99 -10.72 -16.21
C ALA A 117 2.36 -10.51 -14.81
N SER A 118 1.13 -10.00 -14.76
CA SER A 118 0.29 -10.08 -13.57
C SER A 118 -0.22 -11.53 -13.45
N ARG A 119 0.00 -12.18 -12.30
CA ARG A 119 -0.56 -13.52 -12.02
C ARG A 119 -2.07 -13.45 -11.71
N GLY A 120 -2.87 -12.84 -12.58
CA GLY A 120 -4.32 -12.74 -12.43
C GLY A 120 -4.92 -11.75 -13.44
N GLU A 121 -5.87 -12.25 -14.24
CA GLU A 121 -6.87 -11.63 -15.15
C GLU A 121 -6.59 -10.35 -15.97
N GLU A 122 -5.48 -9.63 -15.78
CA GLU A 122 -5.13 -8.43 -16.57
C GLU A 122 -3.90 -8.70 -17.45
N GLY A 123 -4.04 -9.62 -18.40
CA GLY A 123 -2.96 -10.07 -19.28
C GLY A 123 -2.53 -9.12 -20.41
N MET A 124 -2.90 -7.84 -20.39
CA MET A 124 -2.68 -6.92 -21.55
C MET A 124 -2.29 -5.49 -21.18
N THR A 125 -1.76 -5.22 -19.98
CA THR A 125 -1.26 -3.87 -19.67
C THR A 125 0.16 -3.68 -20.22
N LEU A 126 0.35 -2.65 -21.06
CA LEU A 126 1.66 -2.19 -21.49
C LEU A 126 2.23 -1.14 -20.54
N PHE A 127 3.50 -1.31 -20.17
CA PHE A 127 4.28 -0.34 -19.43
C PHE A 127 5.31 0.30 -20.34
N PHE A 128 5.44 1.63 -20.24
CA PHE A 128 6.40 2.43 -21.00
C PHE A 128 7.46 3.02 -20.07
N VAL A 129 8.68 3.13 -20.57
CA VAL A 129 9.82 3.75 -19.89
C VAL A 129 10.54 4.68 -20.87
N CYS A 130 10.72 5.94 -20.48
CA CYS A 130 11.45 6.92 -21.29
C CYS A 130 12.93 6.51 -21.44
N CYS A 131 13.44 6.52 -22.68
CA CYS A 131 14.83 6.15 -22.99
C CYS A 131 15.87 7.24 -22.67
N ASN A 132 15.45 8.43 -22.23
CA ASN A 132 16.37 9.47 -21.79
C ASN A 132 16.95 9.10 -20.40
N PRO A 133 18.28 8.88 -20.27
CA PRO A 133 18.91 8.48 -19.00
C PRO A 133 18.69 9.50 -17.87
N SER A 134 18.48 10.77 -18.19
CA SER A 134 18.19 11.83 -17.21
C SER A 134 16.72 11.89 -16.79
N CYS A 135 15.81 11.19 -17.48
CA CYS A 135 14.38 11.26 -17.21
C CYS A 135 13.84 10.01 -16.52
N GLY A 136 14.04 8.82 -17.11
CA GLY A 136 13.57 7.54 -16.56
C GLY A 136 12.07 7.46 -16.24
N HIS A 137 11.25 8.37 -16.78
CA HIS A 137 9.81 8.42 -16.50
C HIS A 137 9.11 7.16 -16.99
N ARG A 138 8.16 6.66 -16.19
CA ARG A 138 7.42 5.42 -16.41
C ARG A 138 5.93 5.68 -16.32
N TRP A 139 5.16 5.06 -17.21
CA TRP A 139 3.71 5.15 -17.21
C TRP A 139 3.10 3.87 -17.80
N ARG A 140 1.82 3.62 -17.49
CA ARG A 140 1.04 2.55 -18.14
C ARG A 140 0.18 3.16 -19.25
N GLU A 141 -0.08 2.39 -20.29
CA GLU A 141 -1.16 2.70 -21.22
C GLU A 141 -2.49 2.26 -20.59
N SER A 142 -3.44 3.19 -20.56
CA SER A 142 -4.78 3.03 -19.97
C SER A 142 -5.75 2.44 -20.96
#